data_AF-A0AAX6BSR1-F1
#
_entry.id   AF-A0AAX6BSR1-F1
#
_cell.length_a   1.000
_cell.length_b   1.000
_cell.length_c   1.000
_cell.angle_alpha   90.00
_cell.angle_beta   90.00
_cell.angle_gamma   90.00
#
_symmetry.space_group_name_H-M   'P 1'
#
loop_
_entity.id
_entity.type
_entity.pdbx_description
1 polymer ?
#
loop_
_entity_poly.entity_id
_entity_poly.type
_entity_poly.pdbx_seq_one_letter_code
_entity_poly.pdbx_strand_id
1 'polypeptide(L)' 'MKNRNKRRRKKRDFLKDYLKNKLGNWKPRLGKEPKPTSTSKTLTQQNRNLD' A
#
# COMPACT_ATOMS: atom_id res chain seq x y z
N MET A 1 9.62 19.36 12.12
CA MET A 1 8.24 19.84 12.35
C MET A 1 7.33 18.75 12.91
N LYS A 2 7.12 18.74 14.24
CA LYS A 2 6.26 17.76 14.95
C LYS A 2 4.82 17.71 14.40
N ASN A 3 4.31 18.82 13.86
CA ASN A 3 2.94 18.93 13.31
C ASN A 3 2.75 18.27 11.92
N ARG A 4 3.80 18.17 11.09
CA ARG A 4 3.73 17.52 9.77
C ARG A 4 3.46 16.02 9.91
N ASN A 5 4.11 15.38 10.89
CA ASN A 5 3.93 13.97 11.18
C ASN A 5 2.52 13.68 11.73
N LYS A 6 1.98 14.56 12.59
CA LYS A 6 0.59 14.47 13.06
C LYS A 6 -0.41 14.54 11.90
N ARG A 7 -0.22 15.48 10.95
CA ARG A 7 -1.07 15.60 9.74
C ARG A 7 -0.97 14.37 8.84
N ARG A 8 0.24 13.83 8.64
CA ARG A 8 0.48 12.60 7.87
C ARG A 8 -0.18 11.37 8.50
N ARG A 9 -0.10 11.21 9.82
CA ARG A 9 -0.76 10.12 10.56
C ARG A 9 -2.28 10.19 10.38
N LYS A 10 -2.90 11.35 10.64
CA LYS A 10 -4.35 11.53 10.43
C LYS A 10 -4.81 11.19 9.01
N LYS A 11 -4.08 11.61 7.97
CA LYS A 11 -4.40 11.26 6.58
C LYS A 11 -4.27 9.76 6.32
N ARG A 12 -3.24 9.11 6.89
CA ARG A 12 -3.03 7.67 6.76
C ARG A 12 -4.14 6.88 7.43
N ASP A 13 -4.52 7.26 8.64
CA ASP A 13 -5.57 6.57 9.41
C ASP A 13 -6.92 6.70 8.72
N PHE A 14 -7.28 7.92 8.28
CA PHE A 14 -8.48 8.15 7.47
C PHE A 14 -8.51 7.28 6.20
N LEU A 15 -7.40 7.26 5.44
CA LEU A 15 -7.33 6.48 4.21
C LEU A 15 -7.41 4.98 4.47
N LYS A 16 -6.81 4.50 5.57
CA LYS A 16 -6.84 3.09 5.98
C LYS A 16 -8.27 2.65 6.28
N ASP A 17 -9.02 3.44 7.04
CA ASP A 17 -10.39 3.14 7.40
C ASP A 17 -11.34 3.26 6.19
N TYR A 18 -11.12 4.27 5.34
CA TYR A 18 -11.84 4.43 4.08
C TYR A 18 -11.66 3.21 3.16
N LEU A 19 -10.40 2.77 2.96
CA LEU A 19 -10.10 1.59 2.16
C LEU A 19 -10.66 0.33 2.79
N LYS A 20 -10.55 0.15 4.11
CA LYS A 20 -11.12 -1.02 4.79
C LYS A 20 -12.64 -1.12 4.61
N ASN A 21 -13.35 0.00 4.70
CA ASN A 21 -14.80 0.03 4.53
C ASN A 21 -15.23 -0.20 3.08
N LYS A 22 -14.48 0.35 2.10
CA LYS A 22 -14.77 0.16 0.68
C LYS A 22 -14.34 -1.23 0.16
N LEU A 23 -13.25 -1.76 0.69
CA LEU A 23 -12.70 -3.06 0.31
C LEU A 23 -13.23 -4.22 1.18
N GLY A 24 -14.00 -3.94 2.24
CA GLY A 24 -14.58 -4.98 3.11
C GLY A 24 -15.48 -5.96 2.37
N ASN A 25 -16.11 -5.52 1.27
CA ASN A 25 -16.89 -6.37 0.37
C ASN A 25 -16.19 -6.60 -0.98
N TRP A 26 -14.98 -6.07 -1.16
CA TRP A 26 -14.19 -6.30 -2.36
C TRP A 26 -13.54 -7.67 -2.25
N LYS A 27 -14.28 -8.71 -2.65
CA LYS A 27 -13.69 -10.00 -2.95
C LYS A 27 -12.85 -9.81 -4.22
N PRO A 28 -11.51 -9.89 -4.17
CA PRO A 28 -10.76 -10.06 -5.42
C PRO A 28 -11.34 -11.31 -6.07
N ARG A 29 -11.74 -11.20 -7.34
CA ARG A 29 -12.20 -12.35 -8.11
C ARG A 29 -11.00 -13.30 -8.26
N LEU A 30 -10.77 -14.16 -7.27
CA LEU A 30 -9.84 -15.30 -7.28
C LEU A 30 -10.35 -16.41 -8.23
N GLY A 31 -11.00 -16.02 -9.33
CA GLY A 31 -11.56 -16.91 -10.33
C GLY A 31 -10.58 -17.24 -11.46
N LYS A 32 -9.35 -16.71 -11.43
CA LYS A 32 -8.21 -17.15 -12.23
C LYS A 32 -6.95 -16.80 -11.46
N GLU A 33 -6.18 -17.80 -11.04
CA GLU A 33 -4.83 -17.60 -10.55
C GLU A 33 -4.06 -16.70 -11.56
N PRO A 34 -3.51 -15.55 -11.17
CA PRO A 34 -2.28 -15.12 -11.79
C PRO A 34 -1.23 -16.09 -11.25
N LYS A 35 -0.74 -16.97 -12.14
CA LYS A 35 0.48 -17.76 -11.91
C LYS A 35 1.50 -16.90 -11.15
N PRO A 36 2.23 -17.44 -10.15
CA PRO A 36 3.24 -16.67 -9.46
C PRO A 36 4.38 -16.39 -10.46
N THR A 37 4.27 -15.32 -11.24
CA THR A 37 5.45 -14.72 -11.86
C THR A 37 6.27 -14.17 -10.71
N SER A 38 7.23 -14.99 -10.32
CA SER A 38 8.38 -14.67 -9.48
C SER A 38 9.00 -13.35 -9.93
N THR A 39 8.49 -12.24 -9.40
CA THR A 39 9.12 -10.92 -9.47
C THR A 39 8.87 -10.16 -8.17
N SER A 40 8.52 -10.87 -7.11
CA SER A 40 8.51 -10.36 -5.74
C SER A 40 9.90 -10.54 -5.14
N LYS A 41 10.92 -9.82 -5.67
CA LYS A 41 12.22 -9.62 -5.01
C LYS A 41 13.19 -8.61 -5.64
N THR A 42 12.78 -7.69 -6.52
CA THR A 42 13.73 -6.71 -7.08
C THR A 42 13.12 -5.34 -7.40
N LEU A 43 12.47 -4.67 -6.44
CA LEU A 43 12.11 -3.25 -6.61
C LEU A 43 12.26 -2.39 -5.35
N THR A 44 13.15 -2.75 -4.45
CA THR A 44 13.45 -1.96 -3.23
C THR A 44 14.92 -1.55 -3.12
N GLN A 45 15.76 -1.86 -4.11
CA GLN A 45 17.19 -1.48 -4.13
C GLN A 45 17.52 -0.24 -4.97
N GLN A 46 16.58 0.28 -5.78
CA GLN A 46 16.88 1.37 -6.73
C GLN A 46 16.65 2.80 -6.18
N ASN A 47 16.33 2.98 -4.89
CA ASN A 47 16.10 4.32 -4.29
C ASN A 47 16.91 4.52 -3.00
N ARG A 48 18.21 4.24 -3.02
CA ARG A 48 19.12 4.62 -1.93
C ARG A 48 20.34 5.45 -2.35
N ASN A 49 20.53 5.75 -3.62
CA ASN A 49 21.62 6.60 -4.08
C ASN A 49 21.13 7.55 -5.17
N LEU A 50 20.45 8.61 -4.77
CA LEU A 50 20.43 9.89 -5.48
C LEU A 50 20.59 10.93 -4.37
N ASP A 51 21.81 11.49 -4.33
CA ASP A 51 22.37 12.59 -3.52
C ASP A 51 21.44 13.28 -2.51
#